data_AF-A0A7J9SIR3-F1
#
_entry.id   AF-A0A7J9SIR3-F1
#
_cell.length_a   1.000
_cell.length_b   1.000
_cell.length_c   1.000
_cell.angle_alpha   90.00
_cell.angle_beta   90.00
_cell.angle_gamma   90.00
#
_symmetry.space_group_name_H-M   'P 1'
#
loop_
_entity.id
_entity.type
_entity.pdbx_description
1 polymer ?
#
loop_
_entity_poly.entity_id
_entity_poly.type
_entity_poly.pdbx_seq_one_letter_code
_entity_poly.pdbx_strand_id
1 'polypeptide(L)' 'MPDTKAGRERKGRNKRSQLQEQLYEAELDALDTDDDLPPFESTRDRPFLADELPDGE' A
#
# COMPACT_ATOMS: atom_id res chain seq x y z
N MET A 1 -25.34 10.39 7.07
CA MET A 1 -25.74 8.98 6.86
C MET A 1 -24.57 8.19 6.28
N PRO A 2 -24.11 7.15 6.97
CA PRO A 2 -22.99 6.31 6.52
C PRO A 2 -23.30 5.45 5.28
N ASP A 3 -24.59 5.30 4.92
CA ASP A 3 -25.03 4.43 3.83
C ASP A 3 -25.37 5.15 2.51
N THR A 4 -25.03 6.44 2.43
CA THR A 4 -25.17 7.19 1.16
C THR A 4 -23.90 7.03 0.33
N LYS A 5 -24.02 7.21 -1.00
CA LYS A 5 -22.86 7.31 -1.91
C LYS A 5 -21.81 8.29 -1.38
N ALA A 6 -22.25 9.48 -0.98
CA ALA A 6 -21.37 10.50 -0.40
C ALA A 6 -20.72 10.06 0.94
N GLY A 7 -21.44 9.31 1.77
CA GLY A 7 -20.91 8.71 3.00
C GLY A 7 -19.83 7.68 2.72
N ARG A 8 -20.07 6.77 1.77
CA ARG A 8 -19.10 5.76 1.33
C ARG A 8 -17.86 6.39 0.69
N GLU A 9 -18.03 7.40 -0.15
CA GLU A 9 -16.92 8.14 -0.76
C GLU A 9 -16.07 8.85 0.30
N ARG A 10 -16.70 9.55 1.25
CA ARG A 10 -15.98 10.20 2.35
C ARG A 10 -15.18 9.18 3.16
N LYS A 11 -15.79 8.03 3.51
CA LYS A 11 -15.08 6.94 4.20
C LYS A 11 -13.89 6.43 3.39
N GLY A 12 -14.05 6.27 2.07
CA GLY A 12 -12.98 5.86 1.17
C GLY A 12 -11.84 6.89 1.07
N ARG A 13 -12.15 8.20 1.05
CA ARG A 13 -11.13 9.26 1.10
C ARG A 13 -10.40 9.28 2.44
N ASN A 14 -11.13 9.16 3.54
CA ASN A 14 -10.54 9.13 4.88
C ASN A 14 -9.60 7.94 5.06
N LYS A 15 -9.99 6.75 4.60
CA LYS A 15 -9.12 5.56 4.61
C LYS A 15 -7.84 5.76 3.81
N ARG A 16 -7.94 6.39 2.62
CA ARG A 16 -6.77 6.71 1.80
C ARG A 16 -5.85 7.72 2.50
N SER A 17 -6.43 8.74 3.12
CA SER A 17 -5.66 9.73 3.90
C SER A 17 -4.94 9.09 5.08
N GLN A 18 -5.61 8.21 5.83
CA GLN A 18 -5.02 7.47 6.96
C GLN A 18 -3.86 6.57 6.51
N LEU A 19 -4.05 5.83 5.42
CA LEU A 19 -2.98 4.99 4.87
C LEU A 19 -1.79 5.83 4.42
N GLN A 20 -2.05 6.96 3.74
CA GLN A 20 -0.99 7.85 3.28
C GLN A 20 -0.19 8.44 4.44
N GLU A 21 -0.85 8.84 5.52
CA GLU A 21 -0.22 9.33 6.74
C GLU A 21 0.68 8.26 7.37
N GLN A 22 0.19 7.02 7.52
CA GLN A 22 0.98 5.91 8.06
C GLN A 22 2.21 5.56 7.22
N LEU A 23 2.08 5.57 5.89
CA LEU A 23 3.20 5.30 5.00
C LEU A 23 4.24 6.42 5.09
N TYR A 24 3.81 7.67 5.18
CA TYR A 24 4.72 8.80 5.31
C TYR A 24 5.46 8.78 6.65
N GLU A 25 4.77 8.46 7.75
CA GLU A 25 5.40 8.25 9.06
C GLU A 25 6.44 7.14 9.01
N ALA A 26 6.13 6.01 8.38
CA ALA A 26 7.08 4.91 8.20
C ALA A 26 8.28 5.29 7.31
N GLU A 27 8.07 6.09 6.27
CA GLU A 27 9.16 6.63 5.44
C GLU A 27 10.10 7.54 6.24
N LEU A 28 9.56 8.38 7.12
CA LEU A 28 10.37 9.24 8.00
C LEU A 28 11.15 8.41 9.03
N ASP A 29 10.50 7.45 9.68
CA ASP A 29 11.14 6.57 10.66
C ASP A 29 12.31 5.79 10.03
N ALA A 30 12.12 5.30 8.79
CA ALA A 30 13.14 4.62 8.03
C ALA A 30 14.36 5.51 7.68
N LEU A 31 14.21 6.84 7.62
CA LEU A 31 15.34 7.76 7.42
C LEU A 31 16.16 7.99 8.70
N ASP A 32 15.51 7.86 9.86
CA ASP A 32 16.15 8.05 11.17
C ASP A 32 16.84 6.76 11.66
N THR A 33 16.44 5.60 11.14
CA THR A 33 17.09 4.30 11.40
C THR A 33 18.15 3.98 10.35
N ASP A 34 19.39 3.74 10.78
CA ASP A 34 20.47 3.14 9.95
C ASP A 34 20.25 1.63 9.72
N ASP A 35 19.00 1.16 9.78
CA ASP A 35 18.65 -0.24 9.58
C ASP A 35 18.88 -0.60 8.12
N ASP A 36 19.69 -1.65 7.88
CA ASP A 36 19.88 -2.20 6.55
C ASP A 36 18.53 -2.53 5.93
N LEU A 37 18.33 -2.08 4.68
CA LEU A 37 17.15 -2.43 3.90
C LEU A 37 16.94 -3.95 3.95
N PRO A 38 15.68 -4.44 4.09
CA PRO A 38 15.42 -5.86 4.08
C PRO A 38 16.02 -6.46 2.81
N PRO A 39 16.67 -7.64 2.91
CA PRO A 39 17.28 -8.26 1.74
C PRO A 39 16.22 -8.43 0.67
N PHE A 40 16.51 -7.96 -0.54
CA PHE A 40 15.65 -8.18 -1.69
C PHE A 40 15.53 -9.70 -1.86
N GLU A 41 14.38 -10.28 -1.52
CA GLU A 41 14.17 -11.71 -1.72
C GLU A 41 14.28 -11.96 -3.22
N SER A 42 15.35 -12.64 -3.65
CA SER A 42 15.46 -13.11 -5.02
C SER A 42 14.32 -14.09 -5.23
N THR A 43 13.29 -13.67 -5.96
CA THR A 43 12.06 -14.42 -6.23
C THR A 43 12.30 -15.62 -7.16
N ARG A 44 13.43 -16.35 -7.03
CA ARG A 44 13.73 -17.52 -7.85
C ARG A 44 12.62 -18.58 -7.75
N ASP A 45 11.92 -18.62 -6.61
CA ASP A 45 10.82 -19.54 -6.35
C ASP A 45 9.42 -18.86 -6.34
N ARG A 46 9.33 -17.56 -6.60
CA ARG A 46 8.06 -16.84 -6.71
C ARG A 46 7.79 -16.51 -8.18
N PRO A 47 6.71 -17.03 -8.80
CA PRO A 47 6.36 -16.65 -10.15
C PRO A 47 6.16 -15.13 -10.23
N PHE A 48 6.59 -14.54 -11.35
CA PHE A 48 6.48 -13.11 -11.58
C PHE A 48 4.99 -12.73 -11.62
N LEU A 49 4.58 -11.80 -10.74
CA LEU A 49 3.17 -11.47 -10.51
C LEU A 49 2.43 -10.96 -11.77
N ALA A 50 3.15 -10.56 -12.82
CA ALA A 50 2.52 -10.15 -14.07
C ALA A 50 1.82 -11.31 -14.80
N ASP A 51 2.19 -12.56 -14.53
CA ASP A 51 1.51 -13.74 -15.09
C ASP A 51 0.13 -13.99 -14.44
N GLU A 52 -0.19 -13.31 -13.33
CA GLU A 52 -1.49 -13.37 -12.64
C GLU A 52 -2.37 -12.14 -12.91
N LEU A 53 -1.88 -11.16 -13.68
CA LEU A 53 -2.70 -10.00 -14.04
C LEU A 53 -3.79 -10.49 -15.01
N PRO A 54 -5.08 -10.38 -14.67
CA PRO A 54 -6.12 -10.78 -15.61
C PRO A 54 -5.99 -9.91 -16.85
N ASP A 55 -5.89 -10.56 -18.02
CA ASP A 55 -5.97 -9.87 -19.30
C ASP A 55 -7.26 -9.04 -19.28
N GLY A 56 -7.11 -7.72 -19.39
CA GLY A 56 -8.25 -6.81 -19.34
C GLY A 56 -9.19 -7.12 -20.50
N GLU A 57 -10.40 -7.58 -20.19
CA GLU A 57 -11.53 -7.57 -21.13
C GLU A 57 -12.00 -6.13 -21.45
#